data_AF-A0A9E2E3Y2-F1
#
_entry.id   AF-A0A9E2E3Y2-F1
#
_cell.length_a   1.000
_cell.length_b   1.000
_cell.length_c   1.000
_cell.angle_alpha   90.00
_cell.angle_beta   90.00
_cell.angle_gamma   90.00
#
_symmetry.space_group_name_H-M   'P 1'
#
loop_
_entity.id
_entity.type
_entity.pdbx_description
1 polymer ?
#
loop_
_entity_poly.entity_id
_entity_poly.type
_entity_poly.pdbx_seq_one_letter_code
_entity_poly.pdbx_strand_id
1 'polypeptide(L)' 'TDFGEIVFNLVENNLLAKTEKDTREDFAGGFDFEEAFTAPYEPLAEPKKKSAKSPKAKRSK' A
#
# COMPACT_ATOMS: atom_id res chain seq x y z
N THR A 1 12.33 6.24 2.79
CA THR A 1 11.92 4.91 2.28
C THR A 1 11.97 3.96 3.46
N ASP A 2 10.84 3.40 3.87
CA ASP A 2 10.74 2.60 5.11
C ASP A 2 11.26 1.16 4.95
N PHE A 3 11.68 0.82 3.74
CA PHE A 3 12.08 -0.53 3.37
C PHE A 3 13.30 -1.04 4.16
N GLY A 4 14.29 -0.19 4.42
CA GLY A 4 15.46 -0.56 5.24
C GLY A 4 15.08 -0.98 6.65
N GLU A 5 14.11 -0.31 7.28
CA GLU A 5 13.65 -0.66 8.62
C GLU A 5 12.92 -2.01 8.62
N ILE A 6 12.11 -2.27 7.59
CA ILE A 6 11.39 -3.55 7.45
C ILE A 6 12.38 -4.72 7.31
N VAL A 7 13.40 -4.59 6.45
CA VAL A 7 14.43 -5.63 6.27
C VAL A 7 15.19 -5.89 7.58
N PHE A 8 15.56 -4.84 8.31
CA PHE A 8 16.26 -5.00 9.59
C PHE A 8 15.38 -5.65 10.67
N ASN A 9 14.09 -5.31 10.73
CA ASN A 9 13.14 -5.98 11.62
C ASN A 9 13.05 -7.49 11.29
N LEU A 10 13.07 -7.87 10.01
CA LEU A 10 13.07 -9.27 9.60
C LEU A 10 14.38 -10.00 9.97
N VAL A 11 15.51 -9.31 9.90
CA VAL A 11 16.79 -9.83 10.39
C VAL A 11 16.76 -10.06 11.89
N GLU A 12 16.25 -9.10 12.67
CA GLU A 12 16.12 -9.21 14.14
C GLU A 12 15.19 -10.36 14.56
N ASN A 13 14.18 -10.66 13.76
CA ASN A 13 13.28 -11.81 13.97
C ASN A 13 13.84 -13.14 13.43
N ASN A 14 15.13 -13.19 13.06
CA ASN A 14 15.81 -14.35 12.49
C ASN A 14 15.15 -14.91 11.21
N LEU A 15 14.44 -14.06 10.46
CA LEU A 15 13.84 -14.43 9.17
C LEU A 15 14.78 -14.15 8.00
N LEU A 16 15.71 -13.20 8.18
CA LEU A 16 16.75 -12.85 7.23
C LEU A 16 18.13 -12.86 7.90
N ALA A 17 19.18 -13.05 7.12
CA ALA A 17 20.56 -12.89 7.56
C ALA A 17 21.10 -11.53 7.13
N LYS A 18 21.83 -10.85 8.02
CA LYS A 18 22.60 -9.65 7.69
C LYS A 18 24.10 -9.96 7.64
N THR A 19 24.82 -9.18 6.85
CA THR A 19 26.28 -9.04 6.94
C THR A 19 26.64 -7.86 7.85
N GLU A 20 27.90 -7.78 8.28
CA GLU A 20 28.38 -6.67 9.13
C GLU A 20 28.40 -5.32 8.41
N LYS A 21 28.38 -5.33 7.08
CA LYS A 21 28.42 -4.14 6.24
C LYS A 21 27.03 -3.64 5.85
N ASP A 22 25.99 -4.46 6.01
CA ASP A 22 24.64 -4.05 5.67
C ASP A 22 24.19 -2.93 6.63
N THR A 23 23.74 -1.84 6.05
CA THR A 23 23.16 -0.69 6.74
C THR A 23 21.72 -0.47 6.25
N ARG A 24 20.92 0.26 7.04
CA ARG A 24 19.57 0.66 6.61
C ARG A 24 19.61 1.55 5.35
N GLU A 25 20.70 2.28 5.17
CA GLU A 25 20.92 3.22 4.06
C GLU A 25 21.20 2.52 2.74
N ASP A 26 21.73 1.28 2.76
CA ASP A 26 21.89 0.45 1.55
C ASP A 26 20.53 0.13 0.88
N PHE A 27 19.44 0.28 1.63
CA PHE A 27 18.07 0.12 1.18
C PHE A 27 17.36 1.47 0.97
N ALA A 28 18.08 2.59 1.11
CA ALA A 28 17.58 3.92 0.81
C ALA A 28 17.58 4.18 -0.70
N GLY A 29 16.46 4.70 -1.23
CA GLY A 29 16.27 4.91 -2.68
C GLY A 29 15.70 3.70 -3.43
N GLY A 30 15.33 2.64 -2.70
CA GLY A 30 14.50 1.54 -3.20
C GLY A 30 13.00 1.87 -3.16
N PHE A 31 12.19 0.82 -3.02
CA PHE A 31 10.73 0.93 -3.04
C PHE A 31 10.15 1.59 -1.77
N ASP A 32 9.10 2.38 -1.95
CA ASP A 32 8.22 2.79 -0.87
C ASP A 32 7.25 1.65 -0.50
N PHE A 33 6.94 1.49 0.79
CA PHE A 33 6.09 0.39 1.25
C PHE A 33 4.66 0.53 0.72
N GLU A 34 4.12 1.74 0.68
CA GLU A 34 2.77 1.96 0.14
C GLU A 34 2.74 1.64 -1.34
N GLU A 35 3.74 2.09 -2.11
CA GLU A 35 3.80 1.84 -3.55
C GLU A 35 3.98 0.35 -3.90
N ALA A 36 4.81 -0.39 -3.16
CA ALA A 36 5.10 -1.78 -3.48
C ALA A 36 4.09 -2.78 -2.91
N PHE A 37 3.53 -2.51 -1.73
CA PHE A 37 2.70 -3.47 -0.99
C PHE A 37 1.26 -3.02 -0.77
N THR A 38 0.97 -1.73 -0.83
CA THR A 38 -0.39 -1.22 -0.60
C THR A 38 -1.09 -0.95 -1.92
N ALA A 39 -0.61 0.00 -2.72
CA ALA A 39 -1.25 0.45 -3.96
C ALA A 39 -1.61 -0.68 -4.96
N PRO A 40 -0.78 -1.72 -5.19
CA PRO A 40 -1.12 -2.80 -6.12
C PRO A 40 -2.20 -3.76 -5.59
N TYR A 41 -2.37 -3.81 -4.27
CA TYR A 41 -3.24 -4.75 -3.57
C TYR A 41 -4.43 -4.07 -2.91
N GLU A 42 -4.53 -2.74 -3.00
CA GLU A 42 -5.74 -2.04 -2.62
C GLU A 42 -6.91 -2.56 -3.46
N PRO A 43 -8.05 -2.89 -2.83
CA PRO A 43 -9.22 -3.29 -3.57
C PRO A 43 -9.61 -2.14 -4.49
N LEU A 44 -9.47 -2.34 -5.82
CA LEU A 44 -10.07 -1.45 -6.82
C LEU A 44 -11.51 -1.30 -6.41
N ALA A 45 -11.87 -0.10 -5.93
CA ALA A 45 -13.13 0.17 -5.28
C ALA A 45 -14.24 -0.60 -6.00
N GLU A 46 -14.87 -1.56 -5.28
CA GLU A 46 -15.96 -2.33 -5.87
C GLU A 46 -16.90 -1.33 -6.54
N PRO A 47 -17.33 -1.58 -7.80
CA PRO A 47 -18.17 -0.65 -8.52
C PRO A 47 -19.40 -0.42 -7.63
N LYS A 48 -19.47 0.78 -7.03
CA LYS A 48 -20.54 1.15 -6.10
C LYS A 48 -21.85 0.77 -6.80
N LYS A 49 -22.53 -0.27 -6.30
CA LYS A 49 -23.87 -0.63 -6.78
C LYS A 49 -24.67 0.66 -6.75
N LYS A 50 -25.07 1.11 -7.94
CA LYS A 50 -25.72 2.40 -8.19
C LYS A 50 -26.77 2.59 -7.10
N SER A 51 -26.57 3.57 -6.23
CA SER A 51 -27.62 4.00 -5.32
C SER A 51 -28.76 4.49 -6.20
N ALA A 52 -29.79 3.67 -6.33
CA ALA A 52 -31.04 4.00 -6.97
C ALA A 52 -31.63 5.21 -6.23
N LYS A 53 -31.37 6.42 -6.72
CA LYS A 53 -32.17 7.57 -6.38
C LYS A 53 -33.43 7.49 -7.24
N SER A 54 -34.51 7.08 -6.58
CA SER A 54 -35.92 7.10 -6.99
C SER A 54 -36.31 8.40 -7.72
N PRO A 55 -37.37 8.37 -8.55
CA PRO A 55 -37.61 9.38 -9.58
C PRO A 55 -38.12 10.69 -8.98
N LYS A 56 -37.45 11.81 -9.27
CA LYS A 56 -38.02 13.14 -9.02
C LYS A 56 -39.00 13.48 -10.14
N ALA A 57 -40.28 13.28 -9.85
CA ALA A 57 -41.38 13.89 -10.57
C ALA A 57 -41.27 15.42 -10.52
N LYS A 58 -41.41 16.10 -11.67
CA LYS A 58 -42.55 16.96 -12.01
C LYS A 58 -42.21 17.88 -13.18
N ARG A 59 -42.88 17.58 -14.28
CA ARG A 59 -43.16 18.41 -15.45
C ARG A 59 -44.05 19.58 -15.03
N SER A 60 -43.65 20.81 -15.37
CA SER A 60 -44.60 21.90 -15.59
C SER A 60 -43.92 23.03 -16.36
N LYS A 61 -44.70 23.49 -17.34
CA LYS A 61 -44.46 24.45 -18.41
C LYS A 61 -44.77 25.86 -17.94
#